data_AF-A0A0V8J059-F1
#
_entry.id   AF-A0A0V8J059-F1
#
_cell.length_a   1.000
_cell.length_b   1.000
_cell.length_c   1.000
_cell.angle_alpha   90.00
_cell.angle_beta   90.00
_cell.angle_gamma   90.00
#
_symmetry.space_group_name_H-M   'P 1'
#
loop_
_entity.id
_entity.type
_entity.pdbx_description
1 polymer ?
#
loop_
_entity_poly.entity_id
_entity_poly.type
_entity_poly.pdbx_seq_one_letter_code
_entity_poly.pdbx_strand_id
1 'polypeptide(L)' 'MEKEELLSHVTAMIVSSAKVPKHMAFSPVKMADLYGVQAIEVEKGLDELVDEGKLRREQLQDYPHYTVYLLP' A
#
# COMPACT_ATOMS: atom_id res chain seq x y z
N MET A 1 4.71 -5.22 -14.29
CA MET A 1 5.54 -5.74 -13.16
C MET A 1 5.05 -7.13 -12.80
N GLU A 2 5.95 -8.05 -12.44
CA GLU A 2 5.57 -9.39 -12.01
C GLU A 2 4.92 -9.38 -10.62
N LYS A 3 3.92 -10.23 -10.40
CA LYS A 3 3.10 -10.19 -9.16
C LYS A 3 3.91 -10.47 -7.89
N GLU A 4 4.88 -11.38 -7.98
CA GLU A 4 5.75 -11.75 -6.86
C GLU A 4 6.66 -10.59 -6.44
N GLU A 5 7.15 -9.83 -7.43
CA GLU A 5 7.92 -8.61 -7.22
C GLU A 5 7.06 -7.53 -6.57
N LEU A 6 5.83 -7.33 -7.07
CA LEU A 6 4.87 -6.40 -6.46
C LEU A 6 4.58 -6.75 -5.00
N LEU A 7 4.33 -8.02 -4.69
CA LEU A 7 4.07 -8.48 -3.32
C LEU A 7 5.28 -8.22 -2.40
N SER A 8 6.49 -8.49 -2.88
CA SER A 8 7.73 -8.23 -2.14
C SER A 8 7.86 -6.74 -1.80
N HIS A 9 7.66 -5.86 -2.79
CA HIS A 9 7.72 -4.41 -2.62
C HIS A 9 6.67 -3.91 -1.62
N VAL A 10 5.40 -4.31 -1.79
CA VAL A 10 4.31 -3.92 -0.88
C VAL A 10 4.59 -4.40 0.55
N THR A 11 5.09 -5.63 0.71
CA THR A 11 5.41 -6.18 2.04
C THR A 11 6.53 -5.41 2.72
N ALA A 12 7.62 -5.13 2.01
CA ALA A 12 8.74 -4.35 2.54
C ALA A 12 8.30 -2.93 2.97
N MET A 13 7.43 -2.31 2.18
CA MET A 13 6.82 -1.02 2.49
C MET A 13 5.96 -1.11 3.77
N ILE A 14 5.08 -2.10 3.89
CA ILE A 14 4.23 -2.28 5.08
C ILE A 14 5.09 -2.54 6.34
N VAL A 15 6.11 -3.40 6.25
CA VAL A 15 6.98 -3.75 7.38
C VAL A 15 7.78 -2.54 7.86
N SER A 16 8.28 -1.71 6.94
CA SER A 16 9.03 -0.48 7.27
C SER A 16 8.15 0.66 7.79
N SER A 17 6.83 0.57 7.67
CA SER A 17 5.89 1.56 8.21
C SER A 17 6.06 1.73 9.73
N ALA A 18 6.18 2.97 10.20
CA ALA A 18 6.22 3.28 11.63
C ALA A 18 4.86 3.09 12.33
N LYS A 19 3.78 2.82 11.58
CA LYS A 19 2.41 2.70 12.11
C LYS A 19 2.19 1.36 12.85
N VAL A 20 1.34 1.40 13.87
CA VAL A 20 0.81 0.23 14.58
C VAL A 20 -0.73 0.31 14.54
N PRO A 21 -1.44 -0.67 13.96
CA PRO A 21 -0.93 -1.89 13.30
C PRO A 21 -0.11 -1.58 12.05
N LYS A 22 0.68 -2.54 11.57
CA LYS A 22 1.50 -2.37 10.36
C LYS A 22 0.59 -2.28 9.13
N HIS A 23 0.44 -1.07 8.62
CA HIS A 23 -0.34 -0.76 7.42
C HIS A 23 0.33 0.39 6.68
N MET A 24 0.04 0.49 5.38
CA MET A 24 0.48 1.60 4.55
C MET A 24 -0.64 2.02 3.61
N ALA A 25 -0.86 3.32 3.51
CA ALA A 25 -1.65 3.90 2.43
C ALA A 25 -0.67 4.29 1.33
N PHE A 26 -0.82 3.72 0.14
CA PHE A 26 -0.03 4.09 -1.03
C PHE A 26 -0.94 4.21 -2.25
N SER A 27 -0.52 5.04 -3.20
CA SER A 27 -1.25 5.26 -4.45
C SER A 27 -0.65 4.35 -5.54
N PRO A 28 -1.47 3.57 -6.26
CA PRO A 28 -1.01 2.76 -7.38
C PRO A 28 -0.28 3.58 -8.45
N VAL A 29 -0.75 4.81 -8.72
CA VAL A 29 -0.11 5.75 -9.65
C VAL A 29 1.30 6.12 -9.19
N LYS A 30 1.48 6.49 -7.91
CA LYS A 30 2.82 6.80 -7.37
C LYS A 30 3.75 5.60 -7.40
N MET A 31 3.21 4.40 -7.19
CA MET A 31 4.00 3.18 -7.24
C MET A 31 4.43 2.87 -8.69
N ALA A 32 3.53 3.05 -9.64
CA ALA A 32 3.79 2.91 -11.06
C ALA A 32 4.91 3.86 -11.53
N ASP A 33 4.85 5.12 -11.12
CA ASP A 33 5.91 6.11 -11.40
C ASP A 33 7.27 5.69 -10.81
N LEU A 34 7.27 5.18 -9.57
CA LEU A 34 8.50 4.78 -8.87
C LEU A 34 9.19 3.56 -9.51
N TYR A 35 8.41 2.64 -10.07
CA TYR A 35 8.92 1.42 -10.69
C TYR A 35 8.94 1.49 -12.24
N GLY A 36 8.56 2.62 -12.83
CA GLY A 36 8.57 2.80 -14.29
C GLY A 36 7.60 1.89 -15.04
N VAL A 37 6.48 1.53 -14.42
CA VAL A 37 5.44 0.64 -14.99
C VAL A 37 4.12 1.36 -15.17
N GLN A 38 3.15 0.74 -15.83
CA GLN A 38 1.82 1.34 -15.98
C GLN A 38 0.99 1.17 -14.70
N ALA A 39 0.26 2.22 -14.31
CA ALA A 39 -0.61 2.17 -13.13
C ALA A 39 -1.65 1.05 -13.18
N ILE A 40 -2.18 0.76 -14.37
CA ILE A 40 -3.15 -0.33 -14.59
C ILE A 40 -2.58 -1.71 -14.24
N GLU A 41 -1.28 -1.94 -14.45
CA GLU A 41 -0.63 -3.21 -14.10
C GLU A 41 -0.49 -3.35 -12.58
N VAL A 42 -0.17 -2.25 -11.91
CA VAL A 42 -0.08 -2.20 -10.44
C VAL A 42 -1.46 -2.42 -9.81
N GLU A 43 -2.49 -1.75 -10.31
CA GLU A 43 -3.86 -1.90 -9.81
C GLU A 43 -4.36 -3.34 -9.94
N LYS A 44 -4.20 -3.95 -11.12
CA LYS A 44 -4.58 -5.36 -11.35
C LYS A 44 -3.83 -6.31 -10.42
N GLY A 45 -2.50 -6.15 -10.30
CA GLY A 45 -1.71 -7.00 -9.41
C GLY A 45 -2.11 -6.86 -7.95
N LEU A 46 -2.47 -5.65 -7.50
CA LEU A 46 -2.97 -5.43 -6.14
C LEU A 46 -4.35 -6.06 -5.91
N ASP A 47 -5.25 -5.98 -6.88
CA ASP A 47 -6.57 -6.62 -6.81
C ASP A 47 -6.43 -8.15 -6.74
N GLU A 48 -5.60 -8.75 -7.60
CA GLU A 48 -5.33 -10.19 -7.58
C GLU A 48 -4.74 -10.65 -6.23
N LEU A 49 -3.81 -9.88 -5.66
CA LEU A 49 -3.23 -10.20 -4.35
C LEU A 49 -4.24 -10.10 -3.21
N VAL A 50 -5.26 -9.23 -3.34
CA VAL A 50 -6.38 -9.15 -2.39
C VAL A 50 -7.32 -10.35 -2.56
N ASP A 51 -7.66 -10.71 -3.79
CA ASP A 51 -8.51 -11.86 -4.11
C ASP A 51 -7.88 -13.18 -3.65
N GLU A 52 -6.56 -13.30 -3.74
CA GLU A 52 -5.79 -14.45 -3.22
C GLU A 52 -5.63 -14.46 -1.69
N GLY A 53 -6.09 -13.42 -0.99
CA GLY A 53 -5.95 -13.28 0.46
C GLY A 53 -4.52 -12.99 0.93
N LYS A 54 -3.59 -12.65 0.02
CA LYS A 54 -2.21 -12.26 0.34
C LYS A 54 -2.12 -10.82 0.83
N LEU A 55 -3.05 -9.97 0.42
CA LEU A 55 -3.23 -8.61 0.91
C LEU A 55 -4.66 -8.42 1.42
N ARG A 56 -4.82 -7.50 2.37
CA ARG A 56 -6.14 -7.03 2.79
C ARG A 56 -6.27 -5.55 2.47
N ARG A 57 -7.26 -5.19 1.67
CA ARG A 57 -7.62 -3.79 1.42
C ARG A 57 -8.65 -3.37 2.45
N GLU A 58 -8.33 -2.36 3.23
CA GLU A 58 -9.29 -1.67 4.10
C GLU A 58 -9.34 -0.22 3.66
N GLN A 59 -10.56 0.30 3.48
CA GLN A 59 -10.77 1.72 3.35
C GLN A 59 -10.99 2.28 4.76
N LEU A 60 -10.10 3.16 5.19
CA LEU A 60 -10.31 3.89 6.44
C LEU A 60 -11.60 4.71 6.27
N GLN A 61 -12.65 4.33 7.00
CA GLN A 61 -13.93 5.05 6.95
C GLN A 61 -13.80 6.44 7.59
N ASP A 62 -12.90 6.57 8.56
CA ASP A 62 -12.44 7.84 9.04
C ASP A 62 -11.32 8.32 8.11
N TYR A 63 -11.54 9.47 7.45
CA TYR A 63 -10.46 10.25 6.87
C TYR A 63 -9.30 10.35 7.88
N PRO A 64 -8.04 10.52 7.48
CA PRO A 64 -7.01 10.86 8.44
C PRO A 64 -7.33 12.25 9.02
N HIS A 65 -8.14 12.29 10.07
CA HIS A 65 -8.34 13.40 10.97
C HIS A 65 -7.05 13.50 11.79
N TYR A 66 -5.94 13.83 11.15
CA TYR A 66 -4.72 14.13 11.88
C TYR A 66 -4.99 15.38 12.71
N THR A 67 -5.39 15.18 13.96
CA THR A 67 -5.26 16.17 15.01
C THR A 67 -3.99 15.83 15.76
N VAL A 68 -2.95 16.61 15.50
CA VAL A 68 -1.61 16.44 16.05
C VAL A 68 -1.56 17.07 17.42
N TYR A 69 -1.22 16.28 18.44
CA TYR A 69 -0.93 16.76 19.79
C TYR A 69 0.55 16.50 20.10
N LEU A 70 1.29 17.58 20.34
CA LEU A 70 2.71 17.57 20.70
C LEU A 70 2.82 17.80 22.20
N LEU A 71 3.67 17.02 22.86
CA LEU A 71 4.27 17.40 24.14
C LEU A 71 5.44 18.36 23.85
N PRO A 72 5.81 19.27 24.76
CA PRO A 72 7.07 20.00 24.63
C PRO A 72 8.28 19.04 24.56
#